data_AF-A0A972VZE2-F1
#
_entry.id   AF-A0A972VZE2-F1
#
_cell.length_a   1.000
_cell.length_b   1.000
_cell.length_c   1.000
_cell.angle_alpha   90.00
_cell.angle_beta   90.00
_cell.angle_gamma   90.00
#
_symmetry.space_group_name_H-M   'P 1'
#
loop_
_entity.id
_entity.type
_entity.pdbx_description
1 polymer ?
#
loop_
_entity_poly.entity_id
_entity_poly.type
_entity_poly.pdbx_seq_one_letter_code
_entity_poly.pdbx_strand_id
1 'polypeptide(L)'
;MTDYLKFPVGLHLLSRWQSGDAEAKQELRTLIDDTIAGHYDARFAEPAPTDTVHTTASVHMLGLDILNELYGVTSAEYYKTDPKRYARVNLMASCLLGTTKQYTTWALYAFTCEATG
;
A
#
# COMPACT_ATOMS: atom_id res chain seq x y z
N MET A 1 -18.59 2.09 -8.69
CA MET A 1 -17.33 1.61 -8.11
C MET A 1 -17.02 2.51 -6.93
N THR A 2 -16.78 1.97 -5.75
CA THR A 2 -16.47 2.75 -4.54
C THR A 2 -15.09 3.40 -4.69
N ASP A 3 -14.98 4.71 -4.43
CA ASP A 3 -13.71 5.42 -4.47
C ASP A 3 -12.97 5.25 -3.14
N TYR A 4 -12.24 4.15 -3.00
CA TYR A 4 -11.45 3.85 -1.80
C TYR A 4 -10.31 4.84 -1.53
N LEU A 5 -9.89 5.61 -2.54
CA LEU A 5 -8.81 6.58 -2.40
C LEU A 5 -9.29 7.90 -1.80
N LYS A 6 -10.60 8.10 -1.69
CA LYS A 6 -11.19 9.22 -0.97
C LYS A 6 -11.22 8.92 0.52
N PHE A 7 -10.52 9.72 1.32
CA PHE A 7 -10.61 9.61 2.77
C PHE A 7 -12.05 9.92 3.28
N PRO A 8 -12.61 9.16 4.24
CA PRO A 8 -12.03 8.02 4.97
C PRO A 8 -12.42 6.64 4.41
N VAL A 9 -12.86 6.54 3.14
CA VAL A 9 -13.43 5.31 2.57
C VAL A 9 -12.45 4.14 2.62
N GLY A 10 -11.19 4.36 2.22
CA GLY A 10 -10.14 3.34 2.32
C GLY A 10 -9.84 2.91 3.77
N LEU A 11 -9.91 3.84 4.72
CA LEU A 11 -9.69 3.54 6.13
C LEU A 11 -10.80 2.62 6.68
N HIS A 12 -12.05 2.85 6.26
CA HIS A 12 -13.16 1.96 6.62
C HIS A 12 -13.02 0.58 6.01
N LEU A 13 -12.53 0.47 4.76
CA LEU A 13 -12.22 -0.83 4.16
C LEU A 13 -11.18 -1.59 4.99
N LEU A 14 -10.07 -0.92 5.37
CA LEU A 14 -9.04 -1.52 6.21
C LEU A 14 -9.59 -1.96 7.58
N SER A 15 -10.41 -1.11 8.22
CA SER A 15 -11.02 -1.44 9.51
C SER A 15 -11.92 -2.66 9.44
N ARG A 16 -12.73 -2.79 8.37
CA ARG A 16 -13.59 -3.96 8.17
C ARG A 16 -12.74 -5.21 7.92
N TRP A 17 -11.76 -5.12 7.04
CA TRP A 17 -10.83 -6.22 6.76
C TRP A 17 -10.15 -6.72 8.04
N GLN A 18 -9.60 -5.82 8.87
CA GLN A 18 -8.98 -6.17 10.15
C GLN A 18 -9.96 -6.78 11.17
N SER A 19 -11.26 -6.51 11.04
CA SER A 19 -12.29 -7.15 11.87
C SER A 19 -12.70 -8.55 11.40
N GLY A 20 -12.10 -9.07 10.33
CA GLY A 20 -12.40 -10.39 9.76
C GLY A 20 -13.58 -10.41 8.79
N ASP A 21 -14.00 -9.26 8.28
CA ASP A 21 -15.08 -9.15 7.29
C ASP A 21 -14.65 -9.77 5.94
N ALA A 22 -15.34 -10.85 5.54
CA ALA A 22 -15.04 -11.59 4.32
C ALA A 22 -15.32 -10.79 3.03
N GLU A 23 -16.33 -9.91 3.05
CA GLU A 23 -16.63 -9.04 1.91
C GLU A 23 -15.53 -7.98 1.77
N ALA A 24 -15.13 -7.37 2.89
CA ALA A 24 -14.03 -6.40 2.89
C ALA A 24 -12.71 -7.04 2.41
N LYS A 25 -12.45 -8.30 2.76
CA LYS A 25 -11.29 -9.04 2.23
C LYS A 25 -11.34 -9.19 0.71
N GLN A 26 -12.52 -9.47 0.14
CA GLN A 26 -12.69 -9.60 -1.31
C GLN A 26 -12.61 -8.24 -2.04
N GLU A 27 -13.19 -7.19 -1.44
CA GLU A 27 -13.04 -5.81 -1.90
C GLU A 27 -11.56 -5.40 -1.93
N LEU A 28 -10.83 -5.67 -0.83
CA LEU A 28 -9.40 -5.39 -0.72
C LEU A 28 -8.58 -6.19 -1.73
N ARG A 29 -8.89 -7.48 -1.95
CA ARG A 29 -8.24 -8.29 -3.00
C ARG A 29 -8.39 -7.65 -4.36
N THR A 30 -9.61 -7.26 -4.73
CA THR A 30 -9.89 -6.66 -6.04
C THR A 30 -9.08 -5.36 -6.21
N LEU A 31 -9.08 -4.51 -5.18
CA LEU A 31 -8.29 -3.28 -5.18
C LEU A 31 -6.79 -3.54 -5.32
N ILE A 32 -6.25 -4.55 -4.63
CA ILE A 32 -4.83 -4.89 -4.68
C ILE A 32 -4.45 -5.55 -6.01
N ASP A 33 -5.31 -6.37 -6.61
CA ASP A 33 -5.09 -6.92 -7.95
C ASP A 33 -4.97 -5.79 -8.99
N ASP A 34 -5.88 -4.81 -8.96
CA ASP A 34 -5.84 -3.62 -9.82
C ASP A 34 -4.59 -2.74 -9.55
N THR A 35 -4.21 -2.64 -8.28
CA THR A 35 -2.98 -1.95 -7.86
C THR A 35 -1.75 -2.61 -8.45
N ILE A 36 -1.64 -3.93 -8.34
CA ILE A 36 -0.51 -4.71 -8.87
C ILE A 36 -0.49 -4.66 -10.40
N ALA A 37 -1.65 -4.67 -11.06
CA ALA A 37 -1.77 -4.49 -12.51
C ALA A 37 -1.32 -3.09 -12.99
N GLY A 38 -1.27 -2.11 -12.09
CA GLY A 38 -0.84 -0.74 -12.40
C GLY A 38 -1.98 0.20 -12.81
N HIS A 39 -3.23 -0.17 -12.56
CA HIS A 39 -4.39 0.67 -12.87
C HIS A 39 -4.41 2.00 -12.09
N TYR A 40 -3.61 2.11 -11.03
CA TYR A 40 -3.47 3.30 -10.20
C TYR A 40 -2.16 4.08 -10.43
N ASP A 41 -1.30 3.66 -11.37
CA ASP A 41 0.00 4.32 -11.60
C ASP A 41 -0.15 5.81 -11.95
N ALA A 42 -1.13 6.17 -12.79
CA ALA A 42 -1.41 7.56 -13.13
C ALA A 42 -1.80 8.39 -11.91
N ARG A 43 -2.62 7.81 -11.02
CA ARG A 43 -3.04 8.44 -9.76
C ARG A 43 -1.86 8.64 -8.81
N PHE A 44 -0.96 7.66 -8.71
CA PHE A 44 0.24 7.76 -7.88
C PHE A 44 1.25 8.79 -8.40
N ALA A 45 1.20 9.13 -9.69
CA ALA A 45 2.05 10.14 -10.29
C ALA A 45 1.54 11.58 -10.10
N GLU A 46 0.32 11.77 -9.57
CA GLU A 46 -0.24 13.09 -9.35
C GLU A 46 0.59 13.90 -8.33
N PRO A 47 0.81 15.21 -8.56
CA PRO A 47 1.44 16.08 -7.59
C PRO A 47 0.65 16.11 -6.27
N ALA A 48 1.35 16.27 -5.15
CA ALA A 48 0.66 16.50 -3.87
C ALA A 48 -0.04 17.86 -3.92
N PRO A 49 -1.24 17.97 -3.30
CA PRO A 49 -1.86 19.25 -3.00
C PRO A 49 -0.88 20.19 -2.29
N THR A 50 -0.88 21.47 -2.67
CA THR A 50 0.05 22.48 -2.13
C THR A 50 -0.49 23.19 -0.90
N ASP A 51 -1.75 22.94 -0.53
CA ASP A 51 -2.47 23.57 0.57
C ASP A 51 -2.58 22.68 1.82
N THR A 52 -1.99 21.48 1.78
CA THR A 52 -2.11 20.47 2.85
C THR A 52 -0.78 19.75 3.09
N VAL A 53 -0.51 19.38 4.34
CA VAL A 53 0.66 18.56 4.69
C VAL A 53 0.35 17.08 4.42
N HIS A 54 1.17 16.45 3.58
CA HIS A 54 1.09 15.02 3.31
C HIS A 54 2.40 14.34 3.72
N THR A 55 2.39 13.73 4.90
CA THR A 55 3.53 12.96 5.41
C THR A 55 3.03 11.72 6.11
N THR A 56 3.79 10.63 5.98
CA THR A 56 3.53 9.39 6.69
C THR A 56 4.85 8.69 6.98
N ALA A 57 4.86 7.91 8.06
CA ALA A 57 5.96 6.99 8.34
C ALA A 57 5.89 5.76 7.41
N SER A 58 6.84 4.85 7.55
CA SER A 58 6.80 3.60 6.80
C SER A 58 5.53 2.80 7.09
N VAL A 59 4.75 2.49 6.05
CA VAL A 59 3.55 1.63 6.12
C VAL A 59 3.84 0.22 5.60
N HIS A 60 5.12 -0.17 5.52
CA HIS A 60 5.51 -1.41 4.85
C HIS A 60 4.97 -2.66 5.54
N MET A 61 4.79 -2.62 6.86
CA MET A 61 4.19 -3.73 7.60
C MET A 61 2.72 -3.93 7.24
N LEU A 62 1.98 -2.84 6.99
CA LEU A 62 0.61 -2.95 6.48
C LEU A 62 0.60 -3.53 5.06
N GLY A 63 1.48 -3.06 4.18
CA GLY A 63 1.61 -3.63 2.83
C GLY A 63 1.98 -5.11 2.82
N LEU A 64 2.90 -5.52 3.71
CA LEU A 64 3.29 -6.92 3.90
C LEU A 64 2.14 -7.77 4.44
N ASP A 65 1.42 -7.29 5.46
CA ASP A 65 0.29 -8.00 6.09
C ASP A 65 -0.82 -8.26 5.06
N ILE A 66 -1.19 -7.24 4.27
CA ILE A 66 -2.16 -7.37 3.18
C ILE A 66 -1.71 -8.43 2.16
N LEU A 67 -0.46 -8.37 1.69
CA LEU A 67 0.02 -9.32 0.68
C LEU A 67 0.21 -10.73 1.22
N ASN A 68 0.56 -10.86 2.49
CA ASN A 68 0.65 -12.15 3.15
C ASN A 68 -0.72 -12.80 3.27
N GLU A 69 -1.72 -12.06 3.75
CA GLU A 69 -3.06 -12.62 3.96
C GLU A 69 -3.78 -12.92 2.63
N LEU A 70 -3.57 -12.09 1.61
CA LEU A 70 -4.23 -12.25 0.33
C LEU A 70 -3.53 -13.26 -0.58
N TYR A 71 -2.20 -13.36 -0.55
CA TYR A 71 -1.44 -14.11 -1.55
C TYR A 71 -0.35 -15.01 -0.97
N GLY A 72 -0.16 -15.03 0.35
CA GLY A 72 0.91 -15.81 1.00
C GLY A 72 2.30 -15.23 0.82
N VAL A 73 2.43 -13.97 0.39
CA VAL A 73 3.73 -13.32 0.17
C VAL A 73 4.50 -13.23 1.49
N THR A 74 5.71 -13.77 1.50
CA THR A 74 6.64 -13.71 2.63
C THR A 74 7.40 -12.38 2.66
N SER A 75 8.05 -12.07 3.78
CA SER A 75 8.91 -10.88 3.89
C SER A 75 10.05 -10.88 2.87
N ALA A 76 10.68 -12.04 2.61
CA ALA A 76 11.75 -12.15 1.62
C ALA A 76 11.26 -11.81 0.21
N GLU A 77 10.08 -12.33 -0.19
CA GLU A 77 9.47 -12.01 -1.47
C GLU A 77 8.99 -10.55 -1.54
N TYR A 78 8.50 -10.00 -0.44
CA TYR A 78 8.05 -8.62 -0.38
C TYR A 78 9.19 -7.63 -0.70
N TYR A 79 10.38 -7.86 -0.16
CA TYR A 79 11.51 -6.93 -0.30
C TYR A 79 12.42 -7.20 -1.51
N LYS A 80 12.52 -8.45 -1.98
CA LYS A 80 13.63 -8.83 -2.88
C LYS A 80 13.23 -9.22 -4.29
N THR A 81 11.96 -9.53 -4.58
CA THR A 81 11.60 -10.18 -5.85
C THR A 81 10.88 -9.28 -6.84
N ASP A 82 10.01 -8.40 -6.37
CA ASP A 82 9.23 -7.51 -7.25
C ASP A 82 9.19 -6.07 -6.71
N PRO A 83 10.12 -5.21 -7.17
CA PRO A 83 10.18 -3.82 -6.71
C PRO A 83 8.97 -2.98 -7.15
N LYS A 84 8.28 -3.37 -8.25
CA LYS A 84 7.08 -2.64 -8.72
C LYS A 84 5.88 -2.95 -7.85
N ARG A 85 5.62 -4.24 -7.57
CA ARG A 85 4.59 -4.66 -6.60
C ARG A 85 4.82 -3.99 -5.25
N TYR A 86 6.07 -4.02 -4.78
CA TYR A 86 6.45 -3.35 -3.54
C TYR A 86 6.08 -1.86 -3.56
N ALA A 87 6.50 -1.10 -4.58
CA ALA A 87 6.20 0.34 -4.65
C ALA A 87 4.69 0.61 -4.71
N ARG A 88 3.97 -0.08 -5.59
CA ARG A 88 2.53 0.11 -5.81
C ARG A 88 1.69 -0.21 -4.57
N VAL A 89 1.99 -1.31 -3.88
CA VAL A 89 1.24 -1.71 -2.68
C VAL A 89 1.51 -0.76 -1.51
N ASN A 90 2.74 -0.28 -1.36
CA ASN A 90 3.05 0.73 -0.36
C ASN A 90 2.31 2.05 -0.63
N LEU A 91 2.29 2.52 -1.88
CA LEU A 91 1.55 3.73 -2.27
C LEU A 91 0.04 3.57 -2.03
N MET A 92 -0.52 2.41 -2.38
CA MET A 92 -1.93 2.10 -2.13
C MET A 92 -2.24 2.07 -0.63
N ALA A 93 -1.42 1.40 0.19
CA ALA A 93 -1.59 1.37 1.64
C ALA A 93 -1.59 2.78 2.25
N SER A 94 -0.71 3.67 1.78
CA SER A 94 -0.74 5.08 2.19
C SER A 94 -2.03 5.79 1.78
N CYS A 95 -2.51 5.58 0.56
CA CYS A 95 -3.75 6.17 0.07
C CYS A 95 -4.96 5.71 0.89
N LEU A 96 -5.03 4.42 1.23
CA LEU A 96 -6.09 3.85 2.08
C LEU A 96 -6.13 4.49 3.47
N LEU A 97 -4.97 4.85 4.02
CA LEU A 97 -4.85 5.59 5.28
C LEU A 97 -5.13 7.10 5.15
N GLY A 98 -5.48 7.58 3.96
CA GLY A 98 -5.73 9.00 3.68
C GLY A 98 -4.47 9.82 3.36
N THR A 99 -3.31 9.17 3.23
CA THR A 99 -2.07 9.85 2.82
C THR A 99 -1.93 9.76 1.30
N THR A 100 -2.05 10.89 0.63
CA THR A 100 -2.02 10.97 -0.84
C THR A 100 -0.61 10.91 -1.44
N LYS A 101 0.44 11.03 -0.62
CA LYS A 101 1.83 10.97 -1.11
C LYS A 101 2.78 10.32 -0.10
N GLN A 102 3.53 9.33 -0.57
CA GLN A 102 4.63 8.75 0.20
C GLN A 102 5.91 9.57 0.06
N TYR A 103 6.65 9.67 1.16
CA TYR A 103 8.09 9.88 1.13
C TYR A 103 8.75 8.51 1.09
N THR A 104 9.14 8.02 -0.08
CA THR A 104 9.87 6.75 -0.21
C THR A 104 11.31 6.94 0.23
N THR A 105 11.56 6.94 1.54
CA THR A 105 12.92 6.98 2.11
C THR A 105 13.42 5.59 2.50
N TRP A 106 12.52 4.64 2.75
CA TRP A 106 12.85 3.37 3.41
C TRP A 106 13.27 2.22 2.50
N ALA A 107 12.91 2.21 1.21
CA ALA A 107 13.37 1.15 0.30
C ALA A 107 14.90 1.15 0.18
N LEU A 108 15.50 2.34 0.11
CA LEU A 108 16.96 2.51 0.16
C LEU A 108 17.56 1.99 1.48
N TYR A 109 16.93 2.27 2.62
CA TYR A 109 17.41 1.81 3.92
C TYR A 109 17.35 0.27 4.05
N ALA A 110 16.24 -0.35 3.64
CA ALA A 110 16.08 -1.81 3.70
C ALA A 110 17.09 -2.54 2.79
N PHE A 111 17.35 -2.03 1.59
CA PHE A 111 18.39 -2.58 0.71
C PHE A 111 19.81 -2.45 1.28
N THR A 112 20.10 -1.36 2.01
CA THR A 112 21.41 -1.20 2.65
C THR A 112 21.59 -2.06 3.89
N CYS A 113 20.54 -2.29 4.69
CA CYS A 113 20.63 -3.07 5.92
C CYS A 113 20.87 -4.56 5.68
N GLU A 114 20.29 -5.13 4.62
CA GLU A 114 20.53 -6.54 4.27
C GLU A 114 22.00 -6.79 3.87
N ALA A 115 22.64 -5.83 3.20
CA ALA A 115 24.06 -5.92 2.86
C ALA A 115 24.99 -5.77 4.07
N THR A 116 24.51 -5.20 5.18
CA THR A 116 25.32 -4.95 6.38
C THR A 116 25.19 -6.03 7.47
N GLY A 117 24.31 -7.02 7.30
CA GLY A 117 24.12 -8.14 8.25
C GLY A 117 22.97 -7.91 9.23
#